data_AF-A0A135L4C3-F1
#
_entry.id   AF-A0A135L4C3-F1
#
_cell.length_a   1.000
_cell.length_b   1.000
_cell.length_c   1.000
_cell.angle_alpha   90.00
_cell.angle_beta   90.00
_cell.angle_gamma   90.00
#
_symmetry.space_group_name_H-M   'P 1'
#
loop_
_entity.id
_entity.type
_entity.pdbx_description
1 polymer ?
#
loop_
_entity_poly.entity_id
_entity_poly.type
_entity_poly.pdbx_seq_one_letter_code
_entity_poly.pdbx_strand_id
1 'polypeptide(L)'
;MITYFNLPISRITSIQITGLNLLTEKEIYEKGKLHQNMHYWFLKASSLENRLLELPEIKKVEVEKKYPGKLRIQILEQKPIAFLYSKKQWVPVLENGYLVQKKTDQIVMNRPLISEWKNNDQLPTLARELAKVDPAILDELSEIKNEPNMIDTNQVLIYTREGYRLHVHLDELSKKLNLLSSILENLKAKTKNLGDIYLLDSIRFEEYKNSGEPNNEN
;
A
#
# COMPACT_ATOMS: atom_id res chain seq x y z
N MET A 1 2.49 -52.90 18.42
CA MET A 1 2.84 -51.53 17.98
C MET A 1 1.64 -50.65 18.29
N ILE A 2 1.73 -49.77 19.29
CA ILE A 2 0.56 -49.05 19.83
C ILE A 2 0.15 -47.95 18.85
N THR A 3 -1.04 -48.08 18.29
CA THR A 3 -1.62 -47.18 17.31
C THR A 3 -2.15 -45.91 17.99
N TYR A 4 -1.32 -44.88 18.10
CA TYR A 4 -1.71 -43.54 18.56
C TYR A 4 -2.72 -42.82 17.64
N PHE A 5 -3.14 -43.48 16.55
CA PHE A 5 -3.94 -42.92 15.45
C PHE A 5 -5.38 -42.54 15.85
N ASN A 6 -5.92 -43.16 16.90
CA ASN A 6 -7.31 -42.94 17.35
C ASN A 6 -7.43 -42.11 18.64
N LEU A 7 -6.31 -41.60 19.19
CA LEU A 7 -6.38 -40.79 20.41
C LEU A 7 -6.83 -39.34 20.09
N PRO A 8 -7.72 -38.73 20.89
CA PRO A 8 -8.22 -37.35 20.69
C PRO A 8 -7.11 -36.29 20.68
N ILE A 9 -5.95 -36.60 21.24
CA ILE A 9 -4.72 -35.78 21.22
C ILE A 9 -4.10 -35.62 19.81
N SER A 10 -4.48 -36.46 18.84
CA SER A 10 -3.97 -36.41 17.46
C SER A 10 -4.69 -35.40 16.55
N ARG A 11 -5.70 -34.69 17.07
CA ARG A 11 -6.52 -33.74 16.32
C ARG A 11 -6.15 -32.30 16.67
N ILE A 12 -6.38 -31.39 15.73
CA ILE A 12 -6.30 -29.96 16.00
C ILE A 12 -7.50 -29.57 16.87
N THR A 13 -7.21 -29.12 18.09
CA THR A 13 -8.21 -28.71 19.09
C THR A 13 -8.43 -27.20 19.09
N SER A 14 -7.43 -26.43 18.67
CA SER A 14 -7.50 -24.96 18.64
C SER A 14 -6.58 -24.40 17.55
N ILE A 15 -7.08 -23.42 16.81
CA ILE A 15 -6.32 -22.61 15.86
C ILE A 15 -6.40 -21.17 16.32
N GLN A 16 -5.25 -20.55 16.56
CA GLN A 16 -5.15 -19.14 16.92
C GLN A 16 -4.50 -18.40 15.75
N ILE A 17 -5.21 -17.41 15.20
CA ILE A 17 -4.74 -16.58 14.10
C ILE A 17 -4.55 -15.17 14.64
N THR A 18 -3.42 -14.53 14.35
CA THR A 18 -3.10 -13.17 14.82
C THR A 18 -2.46 -12.34 13.72
N GLY A 19 -2.62 -11.02 13.78
CA GLY A 19 -1.99 -10.06 12.86
C GLY A 19 -2.79 -9.80 11.58
N LEU A 20 -4.09 -10.11 11.60
CA LEU A 20 -5.04 -9.78 10.54
C LEU A 20 -5.49 -8.32 10.64
N ASN A 21 -5.47 -7.60 9.52
CA ASN A 21 -6.02 -6.24 9.40
C ASN A 21 -6.95 -6.12 8.18
N LEU A 22 -6.49 -6.57 7.01
CA LEU A 22 -7.17 -6.58 5.72
C LEU A 22 -7.86 -7.92 5.46
N LEU A 23 -7.25 -9.03 5.88
CA LEU A 23 -7.80 -10.38 5.70
C LEU A 23 -8.70 -10.74 6.88
N THR A 24 -9.70 -11.57 6.62
CA THR A 24 -10.53 -12.16 7.68
C THR A 24 -10.04 -13.56 8.03
N GLU A 25 -10.33 -14.04 9.25
CA GLU A 25 -9.98 -15.40 9.65
C GLU A 25 -10.55 -16.43 8.65
N LYS A 26 -11.79 -16.23 8.19
CA LYS A 26 -12.46 -17.10 7.22
C LYS A 26 -11.61 -17.32 5.98
N GLU A 27 -10.95 -16.29 5.46
CA GLU A 27 -10.10 -16.39 4.27
C GLU A 27 -8.84 -17.19 4.52
N ILE A 28 -8.28 -17.08 5.73
CA ILE A 28 -7.16 -17.92 6.16
C ILE A 28 -7.60 -19.38 6.29
N TYR A 29 -8.79 -19.64 6.82
CA TYR A 29 -9.36 -20.98 6.87
C TYR A 29 -9.56 -21.58 5.48
N GLU A 30 -10.19 -20.82 4.57
CA GLU A 30 -10.47 -21.25 3.19
C GLU A 30 -9.18 -21.48 2.39
N LYS A 31 -8.28 -20.49 2.35
CA LYS A 31 -7.00 -20.60 1.63
C LYS A 31 -6.10 -21.67 2.23
N GLY A 32 -6.05 -21.74 3.56
CA GLY A 32 -5.27 -22.71 4.31
C GLY A 32 -5.82 -24.14 4.23
N LYS A 33 -7.05 -24.32 3.74
CA LYS A 33 -7.83 -25.58 3.78
C LYS A 33 -7.90 -26.12 5.22
N LEU A 34 -8.09 -25.22 6.17
CA LEU A 34 -8.15 -25.53 7.58
C LEU A 34 -9.60 -25.87 7.94
N HIS A 35 -9.80 -27.00 8.59
CA HIS A 35 -11.09 -27.39 9.13
C HIS A 35 -10.89 -27.97 10.53
N GLN A 36 -11.92 -27.83 11.38
CA GLN A 36 -11.91 -28.44 12.70
C GLN A 36 -11.78 -29.97 12.58
N ASN A 37 -11.19 -30.62 13.59
CA ASN A 37 -10.96 -32.06 13.64
C ASN A 37 -9.99 -32.65 12.59
N MET A 38 -9.24 -31.80 11.87
CA MET A 38 -8.17 -32.28 10.99
C MET A 38 -7.05 -32.95 11.80
N HIS A 39 -6.43 -33.99 11.24
CA HIS A 39 -5.32 -34.69 11.87
C HIS A 39 -4.08 -33.79 11.96
N TYR A 40 -3.63 -33.54 13.19
CA TYR A 40 -2.50 -32.67 13.52
C TYR A 40 -1.19 -33.11 12.84
N TRP A 41 -1.01 -34.42 12.65
CA TRP A 41 0.20 -35.01 12.05
C TRP A 41 0.31 -34.77 10.53
N PHE A 42 -0.81 -34.76 9.82
CA PHE A 42 -0.82 -34.62 8.35
C PHE A 42 -0.71 -33.17 7.89
N LEU A 43 -1.02 -32.19 8.75
CA LEU A 43 -0.79 -30.79 8.46
C LEU A 43 0.73 -30.51 8.44
N LYS A 44 1.36 -30.26 7.31
CA LYS A 44 2.75 -29.73 7.34
C LYS A 44 2.70 -28.21 7.51
N ALA A 45 3.41 -27.67 8.51
CA ALA A 45 3.43 -26.23 8.79
C ALA A 45 3.92 -25.43 7.56
N SER A 46 5.06 -25.81 6.99
CA SER A 46 5.60 -25.21 5.77
C SER A 46 4.65 -25.25 4.57
N SER A 47 3.91 -26.35 4.40
CA SER A 47 2.91 -26.43 3.33
C SER A 47 1.71 -25.50 3.57
N LEU A 48 1.34 -25.26 4.83
CA LEU A 48 0.31 -24.26 5.16
C LEU A 48 0.84 -22.85 4.92
N GLU A 49 2.06 -22.55 5.36
CA GLU A 49 2.73 -21.27 5.13
C GLU A 49 2.77 -20.93 3.63
N ASN A 50 3.22 -21.87 2.79
CA ASN A 50 3.28 -21.67 1.34
C ASN A 50 1.91 -21.37 0.72
N ARG A 51 0.85 -22.07 1.15
CA ARG A 51 -0.51 -21.78 0.66
C ARG A 51 -1.00 -20.41 1.09
N LEU A 52 -0.69 -19.99 2.31
CA LEU A 52 -1.10 -18.68 2.82
C LEU A 52 -0.31 -17.56 2.13
N LEU A 53 0.99 -17.75 1.85
CA LEU A 53 1.82 -16.79 1.13
C LEU A 53 1.39 -16.55 -0.33
N GLU A 54 0.53 -17.40 -0.91
CA GLU A 54 -0.10 -17.12 -2.19
C GLU A 54 -1.14 -15.99 -2.11
N LEU A 55 -1.58 -15.59 -0.91
CA LEU A 55 -2.41 -14.39 -0.74
C LEU A 55 -1.50 -13.16 -0.85
N PRO A 56 -1.74 -12.28 -1.83
CA PRO A 56 -0.89 -11.12 -2.06
C PRO A 56 -0.98 -10.08 -0.93
N GLU A 57 -2.02 -10.14 -0.07
CA GLU A 57 -2.12 -9.34 1.14
C GLU A 57 -1.17 -9.80 2.25
N ILE A 58 -0.62 -11.02 2.19
CA ILE A 58 0.30 -11.55 3.20
C ILE A 58 1.74 -11.23 2.81
N LYS A 59 2.45 -10.54 3.71
CA LYS A 59 3.89 -10.27 3.61
C LYS A 59 4.73 -11.41 4.19
N LYS A 60 4.32 -11.92 5.35
CA LYS A 60 4.98 -13.04 6.04
C LYS A 60 3.94 -13.85 6.80
N VAL A 61 4.18 -15.15 6.90
CA VAL A 61 3.39 -16.04 7.75
C VAL A 61 4.33 -16.96 8.53
N GLU A 62 3.97 -17.26 9.76
CA GLU A 62 4.68 -18.19 10.63
C GLU A 62 3.67 -19.13 11.28
N VAL A 63 3.86 -20.42 11.06
CA VAL A 63 2.96 -21.47 11.54
C VAL A 63 3.69 -22.31 12.59
N GLU A 64 3.32 -22.08 13.85
CA GLU A 64 3.81 -22.86 14.98
C GLU A 64 2.80 -23.94 15.36
N LYS A 65 3.28 -25.16 15.46
CA LYS A 65 2.53 -26.26 16.05
C LYS A 65 2.89 -26.41 17.53
N LYS A 66 1.93 -26.19 18.42
CA LYS A 66 2.09 -26.37 19.86
C LYS A 66 1.37 -27.62 20.34
N TYR A 67 2.15 -28.55 20.87
CA TYR A 67 1.60 -29.77 21.44
C TYR A 67 0.90 -29.49 22.79
N PRO A 68 -0.25 -30.15 23.09
CA PRO A 68 -1.05 -31.01 22.20
C PRO A 68 -2.08 -30.23 21.37
N GLY A 69 -2.13 -30.50 20.06
CA GLY A 69 -3.26 -30.14 19.19
C GLY A 69 -3.48 -28.64 18.89
N LYS A 70 -2.60 -27.74 19.31
CA LYS A 70 -2.73 -26.30 19.07
C LYS A 70 -1.95 -25.86 17.85
N LEU A 71 -2.55 -25.02 17.03
CA LEU A 71 -1.92 -24.36 15.89
C LEU A 71 -1.93 -22.85 16.12
N ARG A 72 -0.77 -22.21 16.03
CA ARG A 72 -0.65 -20.75 16.05
C ARG A 72 -0.19 -20.29 14.68
N ILE A 73 -0.95 -19.40 14.08
CA ILE A 73 -0.67 -18.81 12.76
C ILE A 73 -0.48 -17.32 12.98
N GLN A 74 0.75 -16.84 12.84
CA GLN A 74 1.07 -15.43 12.92
C GLN A 74 1.19 -14.89 11.50
N ILE A 75 0.40 -13.88 11.17
CA ILE A 75 0.38 -13.25 9.85
C ILE A 75 0.88 -11.83 9.99
N LEU A 76 1.79 -11.45 9.10
CA LEU A 76 2.14 -10.06 8.85
C LEU A 76 1.58 -9.71 7.47
N GLU A 77 0.61 -8.82 7.44
CA GLU A 77 0.04 -8.33 6.19
C GLU A 77 0.88 -7.20 5.58
N GLN A 78 0.73 -7.02 4.28
CA GLN A 78 1.28 -5.90 3.53
C GLN A 78 0.59 -4.60 3.99
N LYS A 79 1.35 -3.52 4.11
CA LYS A 79 0.80 -2.21 4.48
C LYS A 79 0.18 -1.52 3.26
N PRO A 80 -0.98 -0.85 3.42
CA PRO A 80 -1.49 0.05 2.40
C PRO A 80 -0.61 1.31 2.31
N ILE A 81 -0.15 1.61 1.10
CA ILE A 81 0.70 2.77 0.80
C ILE A 81 -0.07 3.88 0.07
N ALA A 82 -1.19 3.56 -0.56
CA ALA A 82 -2.08 4.52 -1.22
C ALA A 82 -3.48 3.93 -1.36
N PHE A 83 -4.46 4.75 -1.75
CA PHE A 83 -5.82 4.30 -2.07
C PHE A 83 -6.24 4.77 -3.46
N LEU A 84 -6.58 3.86 -4.36
CA LEU A 84 -7.03 4.15 -5.71
C LEU A 84 -8.56 4.32 -5.75
N TYR A 85 -9.03 5.41 -6.35
CA TYR A 85 -10.44 5.58 -6.66
C TYR A 85 -10.78 4.83 -7.95
N SER A 86 -11.50 3.71 -7.83
CA SER A 86 -11.91 2.89 -8.97
C SER A 86 -13.37 2.44 -8.81
N LYS A 87 -14.14 2.51 -9.91
CA LYS A 87 -15.56 2.09 -9.95
C LYS A 87 -16.42 2.68 -8.82
N LYS A 88 -16.22 3.97 -8.52
CA LYS A 88 -16.90 4.73 -7.45
C LYS A 88 -16.54 4.29 -6.01
N GLN A 89 -15.40 3.64 -5.83
CA GLN A 89 -14.96 3.08 -4.55
C GLN A 89 -13.46 3.25 -4.35
N TRP A 90 -13.01 3.24 -3.10
CA TRP A 90 -11.59 3.28 -2.75
C TRP A 90 -11.04 1.87 -2.59
N VAL A 91 -9.86 1.66 -3.17
CA VAL A 91 -9.17 0.37 -3.25
C VAL A 91 -7.76 0.52 -2.70
N PRO A 92 -7.36 -0.20 -1.65
CA PRO A 92 -6.01 -0.16 -1.13
C PRO A 92 -4.98 -0.62 -2.17
N VAL A 93 -3.91 0.15 -2.29
CA VAL A 93 -2.68 -0.23 -3.00
C VAL A 93 -1.66 -0.64 -1.95
N LEU A 94 -1.21 -1.88 -2.00
CA LEU A 94 -0.25 -2.45 -1.04
C LEU A 94 1.19 -2.16 -1.46
N GLU A 95 2.13 -2.23 -0.51
CA GLU A 95 3.56 -1.99 -0.75
C GLU A 95 4.20 -2.93 -1.80
N ASN A 96 3.59 -4.07 -2.10
CA ASN A 96 4.03 -4.97 -3.18
C ASN A 96 3.39 -4.64 -4.55
N GLY A 97 2.56 -3.61 -4.62
CA GLY A 97 1.81 -3.21 -5.82
C GLY A 97 0.53 -3.94 -6.08
N TYR A 98 0.09 -4.80 -5.15
CA TYR A 98 -1.21 -5.43 -5.26
C TYR A 98 -2.34 -4.44 -5.00
N LEU A 99 -3.35 -4.47 -5.87
CA LEU A 99 -4.62 -3.77 -5.68
C LEU A 99 -5.59 -4.73 -4.99
N VAL A 100 -5.95 -4.43 -3.75
CA VAL A 100 -6.83 -5.28 -2.96
C VAL A 100 -8.21 -5.30 -3.61
N GLN A 101 -8.67 -6.44 -4.15
CA GLN A 101 -9.95 -6.51 -4.85
C GLN A 101 -11.19 -6.46 -3.93
N LYS A 102 -10.99 -6.16 -2.64
CA LYS A 102 -12.02 -6.05 -1.63
C LYS A 102 -12.27 -4.58 -1.31
N LYS A 103 -13.53 -4.29 -1.07
CA LYS A 103 -13.98 -2.97 -0.62
C LYS A 103 -13.39 -2.70 0.77
N THR A 104 -12.95 -1.46 0.99
CA THR A 104 -12.73 -0.97 2.34
C THR A 104 -13.38 0.39 2.49
N ASP A 105 -14.09 0.58 3.60
CA ASP A 105 -14.51 1.90 4.06
C ASP A 105 -13.45 2.52 4.98
N GLN A 106 -12.41 1.74 5.34
CA GLN A 106 -11.30 2.16 6.19
C GLN A 106 -10.18 2.73 5.32
N ILE A 107 -10.34 4.01 4.94
CA ILE A 107 -9.26 4.78 4.36
C ILE A 107 -8.37 5.25 5.51
N VAL A 108 -7.08 4.92 5.45
CA VAL A 108 -6.10 5.49 6.38
C VAL A 108 -5.83 6.93 5.92
N MET A 109 -6.23 7.92 6.73
CA MET A 109 -6.18 9.35 6.37
C MET A 109 -4.78 9.85 5.94
N ASN A 110 -3.72 9.20 6.42
CA ASN A 110 -2.33 9.62 6.19
C ASN A 110 -1.70 8.90 4.99
N ARG A 111 -2.49 8.52 3.99
CA ARG A 111 -1.97 7.94 2.74
C ARG A 111 -2.48 8.72 1.54
N PRO A 112 -1.69 8.84 0.46
CA PRO A 112 -2.13 9.51 -0.74
C PRO A 112 -3.30 8.79 -1.40
N LEU A 113 -4.21 9.60 -1.94
CA LEU A 113 -5.31 9.14 -2.77
C LEU A 113 -4.86 9.15 -4.24
N ILE A 114 -5.03 8.06 -4.95
CA ILE A 114 -4.79 7.99 -6.39
C ILE A 114 -6.13 8.21 -7.08
N SER A 115 -6.25 9.29 -7.83
CA SER A 115 -7.47 9.65 -8.55
C SER A 115 -7.17 9.90 -10.03
N GLU A 116 -8.23 9.88 -10.85
CA GLU A 116 -8.14 10.20 -12.27
C GLU A 116 -7.12 9.35 -13.06
N TRP A 117 -6.80 8.17 -12.53
CA TRP A 117 -5.79 7.29 -13.12
C TRP A 117 -6.37 6.47 -14.27
N LYS A 118 -6.03 6.86 -15.51
CA LYS A 118 -6.54 6.19 -16.73
C LYS A 118 -5.66 5.02 -17.18
N ASN A 119 -4.36 5.07 -16.88
CA ASN A 119 -3.40 4.09 -17.37
C ASN A 119 -3.11 2.98 -16.35
N ASN A 120 -3.95 1.93 -16.34
CA ASN A 120 -3.81 0.84 -15.38
C ASN A 120 -2.47 0.09 -15.46
N ASP A 121 -1.79 0.11 -16.62
CA ASP A 121 -0.51 -0.58 -16.82
C ASP A 121 0.63 0.04 -16.00
N GLN A 122 0.50 1.31 -15.62
CA GLN A 122 1.48 2.02 -14.78
C GLN A 122 1.27 1.83 -13.28
N LEU A 123 0.11 1.32 -12.82
CA LEU A 123 -0.19 1.16 -11.40
C LEU A 123 0.82 0.26 -10.65
N PRO A 124 1.27 -0.89 -11.19
CA PRO A 124 2.28 -1.70 -10.53
C PRO A 124 3.62 -0.97 -10.38
N THR A 125 3.97 -0.08 -11.31
CA THR A 125 5.18 0.73 -11.22
C THR A 125 5.02 1.84 -10.20
N LEU A 126 3.88 2.55 -10.19
CA LEU A 126 3.57 3.57 -9.19
C LEU A 126 3.66 2.99 -7.78
N ALA A 127 3.02 1.85 -7.54
CA ALA A 127 3.03 1.24 -6.23
C ALA A 127 4.43 0.80 -5.78
N ARG A 128 5.23 0.25 -6.71
CA ARG A 128 6.62 -0.13 -6.43
C ARG A 128 7.50 1.07 -6.08
N GLU A 129 7.28 2.20 -6.73
CA GLU A 129 8.01 3.43 -6.45
C GLU A 129 7.56 4.06 -5.13
N LEU A 130 6.26 4.16 -4.88
CA LEU A 130 5.71 4.62 -3.61
C LEU A 130 6.15 3.74 -2.42
N ALA A 131 6.30 2.43 -2.61
CA ALA A 131 6.78 1.52 -1.57
C ALA A 131 8.22 1.79 -1.12
N LYS A 132 9.02 2.48 -1.94
CA LYS A 132 10.39 2.91 -1.63
C LYS A 132 10.46 4.34 -1.07
N VAL A 133 9.33 5.05 -1.05
CA VAL A 133 9.25 6.39 -0.46
C VAL A 133 9.21 6.26 1.05
N ASP A 134 9.94 7.12 1.74
CA ASP A 134 9.93 7.16 3.19
C ASP A 134 8.50 7.36 3.72
N PRO A 135 8.06 6.59 4.74
CA PRO A 135 6.69 6.70 5.25
C PRO A 135 6.30 8.10 5.70
N ALA A 136 7.25 8.88 6.22
CA ALA A 136 7.04 10.28 6.60
C ALA A 136 6.68 11.15 5.40
N ILE A 137 7.34 10.94 4.24
CA ILE A 137 7.01 11.65 3.01
C ILE A 137 5.64 11.22 2.49
N LEU A 138 5.30 9.93 2.55
CA LEU A 138 3.95 9.46 2.18
C LEU A 138 2.84 10.13 3.01
N ASP A 139 3.11 10.38 4.30
CA ASP A 139 2.21 11.10 5.20
C ASP A 139 2.04 12.59 4.81
N GLU A 140 2.92 13.14 3.97
CA GLU A 140 2.81 14.51 3.41
C GLU A 140 2.01 14.55 2.10
N LEU A 141 1.84 13.43 1.38
CA LEU A 141 1.18 13.39 0.06
C LEU A 141 -0.34 13.24 0.17
N SER A 142 -1.11 14.21 -0.34
CA SER A 142 -2.57 14.16 -0.31
C SER A 142 -3.15 13.35 -1.48
N GLU A 143 -2.72 13.65 -2.70
CA GLU A 143 -3.33 13.09 -3.91
C GLU A 143 -2.28 12.86 -5.00
N ILE A 144 -2.48 11.82 -5.81
CA ILE A 144 -1.63 11.44 -6.94
C ILE A 144 -2.53 11.30 -8.15
N LYS A 145 -2.20 12.03 -9.21
CA LYS A 145 -2.91 11.99 -10.49
C LYS A 145 -1.94 11.65 -11.60
N ASN A 146 -2.44 10.93 -12.60
CA ASN A 146 -1.72 10.86 -13.86
C ASN A 146 -1.74 12.26 -14.48
N GLU A 147 -0.60 12.73 -15.01
CA GLU A 147 -0.54 13.98 -15.76
C GLU A 147 -0.34 13.63 -17.24
N PRO A 148 -1.40 13.19 -17.95
CA PRO A 148 -1.27 12.85 -19.34
C PRO A 148 -1.14 14.15 -20.14
N ASN A 149 0.09 14.60 -20.38
CA ASN A 149 0.38 15.49 -21.49
C ASN A 149 0.67 14.63 -22.74
N MET A 150 0.52 15.18 -23.95
CA MET A 150 0.68 14.40 -25.19
C MET A 150 2.13 13.93 -25.43
N ILE A 151 3.08 14.41 -24.63
CA ILE A 151 4.53 14.31 -24.88
C ILE A 151 5.17 13.30 -23.93
N ASP A 152 4.73 13.24 -22.68
CA ASP A 152 5.26 12.37 -21.64
C ASP A 152 4.14 11.74 -20.80
N THR A 153 3.82 10.49 -21.13
CA THR A 153 2.83 9.69 -20.39
C THR A 153 3.38 9.13 -19.07
N ASN A 154 4.67 9.33 -18.79
CA ASN A 154 5.35 8.86 -17.60
C ASN A 154 5.37 9.89 -16.47
N GLN A 155 4.87 11.10 -16.71
CA GLN A 155 4.78 12.15 -15.70
C GLN A 155 3.58 11.97 -14.76
N VAL A 156 3.81 12.24 -13.48
CA VAL A 156 2.83 12.15 -12.39
C VAL A 156 2.75 13.49 -11.69
N LEU A 157 1.53 13.93 -11.41
CA LEU A 157 1.24 15.10 -10.59
C LEU A 157 0.87 14.64 -9.18
N ILE A 158 1.58 15.15 -8.19
CA ILE A 158 1.38 14.82 -6.78
C ILE A 158 1.05 16.09 -6.01
N TYR A 159 -0.04 16.06 -5.25
CA TYR A 159 -0.43 17.12 -4.34
C TYR A 159 0.11 16.79 -2.94
N THR A 160 0.70 17.79 -2.30
CA THR A 160 1.10 17.70 -0.89
C THR A 160 0.01 18.29 0.00
N ARG A 161 -0.07 17.83 1.25
CA ARG A 161 -1.00 18.37 2.27
C ARG A 161 -0.71 19.83 2.62
N GLU A 162 0.53 20.28 2.45
CA GLU A 162 0.89 21.69 2.62
C GLU A 162 0.45 22.58 1.45
N GLY A 163 0.03 21.98 0.33
CA GLY A 163 -0.53 22.70 -0.82
C GLY A 163 0.43 22.92 -1.99
N TYR A 164 1.62 22.30 -1.99
CA TYR A 164 2.48 22.23 -3.19
C TYR A 164 1.98 21.20 -4.19
N ARG A 165 2.26 21.44 -5.47
CA ARG A 165 2.07 20.51 -6.59
C ARG A 165 3.43 20.05 -7.08
N LEU A 166 3.67 18.75 -7.10
CA LEU A 166 4.94 18.15 -7.51
C LEU A 166 4.75 17.47 -8.85
N HIS A 167 5.62 17.78 -9.80
CA HIS A 167 5.66 17.14 -11.11
C HIS A 167 6.88 16.22 -11.14
N VAL A 168 6.69 14.92 -11.34
CA VAL A 168 7.77 13.93 -11.26
C VAL A 168 7.58 12.82 -12.29
N HIS A 169 8.67 12.31 -12.88
CA HIS A 169 8.60 11.10 -13.68
C HIS A 169 8.39 9.88 -12.77
N LEU A 170 7.50 8.99 -13.19
CA LEU A 170 7.08 7.82 -12.42
C LEU A 170 8.27 6.93 -12.02
N ASP A 171 9.27 6.76 -12.88
CA ASP A 171 10.45 5.93 -12.67
C ASP A 171 11.52 6.57 -11.77
N GLU A 172 11.46 7.89 -11.54
CA GLU A 172 12.32 8.60 -10.59
C GLU A 172 11.59 8.99 -9.29
N LEU A 173 10.31 8.63 -9.16
CA LEU A 173 9.42 9.10 -8.10
C LEU A 173 10.00 8.86 -6.70
N SER A 174 10.45 7.64 -6.41
CA SER A 174 11.00 7.32 -5.08
C SER A 174 12.23 8.17 -4.74
N LYS A 175 13.15 8.29 -5.69
CA LYS A 175 14.40 9.04 -5.55
C LYS A 175 14.14 10.53 -5.31
N LYS A 176 13.21 11.14 -6.06
CA LYS A 176 12.94 12.58 -5.97
C LYS A 176 12.13 12.92 -4.71
N LEU A 177 11.15 12.10 -4.36
CA LEU A 177 10.32 12.33 -3.17
C LEU A 177 11.11 12.15 -1.86
N ASN A 178 12.06 11.22 -1.80
CA ASN A 178 12.93 11.08 -0.62
C ASN A 178 13.90 12.27 -0.43
N LEU A 179 13.99 13.18 -1.41
CA LEU A 179 14.72 14.46 -1.28
C LEU A 179 13.79 15.64 -0.97
N LEU A 180 12.47 15.42 -0.90
CA LEU A 180 11.47 16.48 -0.81
C LEU A 180 11.68 17.38 0.41
N SER A 181 11.96 16.81 1.59
CA SER A 181 12.18 17.60 2.82
C SER A 181 13.31 18.62 2.64
N SER A 182 14.46 18.18 2.10
CA SER A 182 15.59 19.08 1.82
C SER A 182 15.26 20.16 0.78
N ILE A 183 14.45 19.82 -0.23
CA ILE A 183 14.01 20.78 -1.26
C ILE A 183 13.09 21.84 -0.63
N LEU A 184 12.12 21.40 0.17
CA LEU A 184 11.16 22.29 0.83
C LEU A 184 11.83 23.19 1.87
N GLU A 185 12.80 22.69 2.64
CA GLU A 185 13.58 23.51 3.58
C GLU A 185 14.32 24.64 2.85
N ASN A 186 15.03 24.31 1.77
CA ASN A 186 15.76 25.30 0.96
C ASN A 186 14.82 26.31 0.28
N LEU A 187 13.63 25.86 -0.13
CA LEU A 187 12.62 26.70 -0.75
C LEU A 187 11.98 27.65 0.26
N LYS A 188 11.57 27.14 1.43
CA LYS A 188 10.97 27.92 2.53
C LYS A 188 11.92 28.99 3.09
N ALA A 189 13.23 28.80 2.96
CA ALA A 189 14.22 29.82 3.28
C ALA A 189 14.21 31.01 2.28
N LYS A 190 13.71 30.81 1.06
CA LYS A 190 13.69 31.83 -0.02
C LYS A 190 12.33 32.48 -0.20
N THR A 191 11.25 31.73 -0.04
CA THR A 191 9.88 32.20 -0.27
C THR A 191 8.89 31.47 0.64
N LYS A 192 7.80 32.16 1.01
CA LYS A 192 6.68 31.57 1.75
C LYS A 192 5.52 31.17 0.84
N ASN A 193 5.63 31.46 -0.45
CA ASN A 193 4.56 31.23 -1.41
C ASN A 193 4.48 29.75 -1.78
N LEU A 194 3.26 29.28 -2.04
CA LEU A 194 3.01 27.95 -2.59
C LEU A 194 3.18 27.98 -4.11
N GLY A 195 3.43 26.81 -4.69
CA GLY A 195 3.76 26.72 -6.11
C GLY A 195 3.87 25.30 -6.63
N ASP A 196 4.16 25.22 -7.92
CA ASP A 196 4.53 24.02 -8.64
C ASP A 196 6.03 23.75 -8.47
N ILE A 197 6.39 22.54 -8.06
CA ILE A 197 7.76 22.05 -7.95
C ILE A 197 7.96 20.99 -9.03
N TYR A 198 8.75 21.34 -10.03
CA TYR A 198 9.12 20.41 -11.10
C TYR A 198 10.35 19.62 -10.67
N LEU A 199 10.16 18.33 -10.38
CA LEU A 199 11.19 17.37 -9.98
C LEU A 199 11.63 16.49 -11.16
N LEU A 200 11.86 17.13 -12.31
CA LEU A 200 12.25 16.47 -13.56
C LEU A 200 13.79 16.48 -13.70
N ASP A 201 14.32 16.71 -14.91
CA ASP A 201 15.75 16.81 -15.18
C ASP A 201 16.44 17.90 -14.34
N SER A 202 15.75 19.03 -14.17
CA SER A 202 16.17 20.12 -13.29
C SER A 202 15.06 20.43 -12.29
N ILE A 203 15.47 20.77 -11.05
CA ILE A 203 14.52 21.19 -10.02
C ILE A 203 14.16 22.64 -10.26
N ARG A 204 12.88 22.91 -10.55
CA ARG A 204 12.34 24.27 -10.75
C ARG A 204 11.15 24.50 -9.84
N PHE A 205 11.01 25.74 -9.37
CA PHE A 205 9.85 26.19 -8.62
C PHE A 205 9.15 27.32 -9.36
N GLU A 206 7.83 27.23 -9.47
CA GLU A 206 6.97 28.26 -10.05
C GLU A 206 5.87 28.60 -9.05
N GLU A 207 5.85 29.84 -8.57
CA GLU A 207 4.83 30.30 -7.63
C GLU A 207 3.45 30.30 -8.28
N TYR A 208 2.41 30.00 -7.49
CA TYR A 208 1.04 30.16 -7.97
C TYR A 208 0.79 31.62 -8.31
N LYS A 209 0.25 31.86 -9.50
CA LYS A 209 -0.23 33.19 -9.87
C LYS A 209 -1.37 33.54 -8.91
N ASN A 210 -1.24 34.65 -8.18
CA ASN A 210 -2.34 35.17 -7.38
C ASN A 210 -3.52 35.45 -8.33
N SER A 211 -4.57 34.63 -8.28
CA SER A 211 -5.84 34.94 -8.92
C SER A 211 -6.53 36.03 -8.10
N GLY A 212 -6.15 37.28 -8.33
CA GLY A 212 -6.61 38.41 -7.53
C GLY A 212 -6.29 39.78 -8.12
N GLU A 213 -6.66 40.04 -9.38
CA GLU A 213 -7.06 41.38 -9.83
C GLU A 213 -8.28 41.23 -10.75
N PRO A 214 -9.47 41.76 -10.40
CA PRO A 214 -10.49 42.02 -11.39
C PRO A 214 -9.98 43.15 -12.28
N ASN A 215 -9.77 42.87 -13.57
CA ASN A 215 -9.59 43.92 -14.56
C ASN A 215 -10.88 44.77 -14.58
N ASN A 216 -10.85 45.89 -13.86
CA ASN A 216 -11.68 47.03 -14.20
C ASN A 216 -11.13 47.59 -15.51
N GLU A 217 -11.72 47.18 -16.63
CA GLU A 217 -11.64 47.95 -17.86
C GLU A 217 -13.02 48.56 -18.14
N ASN A 218 -12.98 49.89 -18.26
CA ASN A 218 -14.06 50.83 -18.52
C ASN A 218 -14.80 50.56 -19.84
#